data_AF-A0A6P1R9K9-F1
#
_entry.id   AF-A0A6P1R9K9-F1
#
_cell.length_a   1.000
_cell.length_b   1.000
_cell.length_c   1.000
_cell.angle_alpha   90.00
_cell.angle_beta   90.00
_cell.angle_gamma   90.00
#
_symmetry.space_group_name_H-M   'P 1'
#
loop_
_entity.id
_entity.type
_entity.pdbx_description
1 polymer ?
#
loop_
_entity_poly.entity_id
_entity_poly.type
_entity_poly.pdbx_seq_one_letter_code
_entity_poly.pdbx_strand_id
1 'polypeptide(L)'
;MIDAINATVIGEDVFTGKRIGGKIAPMSKEAWAAKFKKYAIMAGVNEAKKNCHGVRKARAEDAAYAGMTESQMMACFGWTDPKMAAHYIAQANRALLGQSGMAKMFERDRSTNKGNRPALNERVTVLSNKWKNA
;
A
#
# COMPACT_ATOMS: atom_id res chain seq x y z
N MET A 1 13.24 -11.59 15.80
CA MET A 1 11.92 -10.90 15.84
C MET A 1 11.01 -11.46 16.92
N ILE A 2 11.11 -12.77 17.23
CA ILE A 2 10.47 -13.41 18.39
C ILE A 2 11.09 -12.93 19.73
N ASP A 3 12.40 -12.65 19.76
CA ASP A 3 13.11 -12.31 21.00
C ASP A 3 12.75 -10.94 21.60
N ALA A 4 12.20 -10.03 20.79
CA ALA A 4 11.73 -8.72 21.27
C ALA A 4 10.39 -8.82 22.01
N ILE A 5 9.59 -9.86 21.76
CA ILE A 5 8.28 -10.07 22.37
C ILE A 5 8.42 -10.65 23.79
N ASN A 6 9.44 -11.47 24.01
CA ASN A 6 9.70 -12.11 25.32
C ASN A 6 10.31 -11.16 26.37
N ALA A 7 10.82 -10.00 25.97
CA ALA A 7 11.41 -9.00 26.87
C ALA A 7 10.39 -7.99 27.42
N THR A 8 9.14 -8.01 26.92
CA THR A 8 8.09 -7.08 27.33
C THR A 8 7.26 -7.65 28.47
N VAL A 9 6.91 -6.80 29.44
CA VAL A 9 6.01 -7.12 30.56
C VAL A 9 4.65 -7.51 29.99
N ILE A 10 4.42 -8.80 29.83
CA ILE A 10 3.12 -9.38 29.47
C ILE A 10 2.21 -9.19 30.69
N GLY A 11 1.16 -8.36 30.55
CA GLY A 11 0.15 -8.18 31.60
C GLY A 11 -0.28 -6.73 31.88
N GLU A 12 0.42 -5.71 31.35
CA GLU A 12 -0.10 -4.34 31.31
C GLU A 12 -0.52 -3.99 29.88
N ASP A 13 -1.82 -3.73 29.64
CA ASP A 13 -2.38 -3.38 28.32
C ASP A 13 -1.86 -2.03 27.75
N VAL A 14 -0.95 -1.37 28.47
CA VAL A 14 -0.43 -0.04 28.18
C VAL A 14 1.06 -0.10 27.88
N PHE A 15 1.39 -0.27 26.59
CA PHE A 15 2.78 -0.36 26.12
C PHE A 15 3.48 1.00 25.99
N THR A 16 2.74 2.10 26.07
CA THR A 16 3.25 3.44 25.74
C THR A 16 2.72 4.48 26.72
N GLY A 17 3.62 5.13 27.45
CA GLY A 17 3.24 6.06 28.51
C GLY A 17 4.43 6.68 29.24
N LYS A 18 4.15 7.52 30.24
CA LYS A 18 5.19 8.03 31.15
C LYS A 18 5.34 7.05 32.32
N ARG A 19 6.57 6.70 32.69
CA ARG A 19 6.81 5.91 33.90
C ARG A 19 6.60 6.79 35.14
N ILE A 20 5.68 6.41 36.01
CA ILE A 20 5.36 7.11 37.26
C ILE A 20 5.30 6.06 38.37
N GLY A 21 6.18 6.18 39.37
CA GLY A 21 6.20 5.26 40.52
C GLY A 21 6.39 3.78 40.13
N GLY A 22 7.17 3.49 39.09
CA GLY A 22 7.41 2.13 38.58
C GLY A 22 6.41 1.61 37.56
N LYS A 23 5.21 2.21 37.46
CA LYS A 23 4.14 1.84 36.51
C LYS A 23 4.13 2.71 35.26
N ILE A 24 3.59 2.21 34.15
CA ILE A 24 3.40 3.01 32.93
C ILE A 24 2.02 3.67 32.98
N ALA A 25 2.00 5.00 33.10
CA ALA A 25 0.76 5.77 33.04
C ALA A 25 0.27 5.88 31.58
N PRO A 26 -1.01 5.56 31.29
CA PRO A 26 -1.54 5.59 29.93
C PRO A 26 -1.48 6.98 29.31
N MET A 27 -1.17 7.01 28.02
CA MET A 27 -1.13 8.23 27.23
C MET A 27 -2.51 8.51 26.62
N SER A 28 -2.88 9.79 26.48
CA SER A 28 -4.07 10.13 25.71
C SER A 28 -3.88 9.85 24.22
N LYS A 29 -4.99 9.72 23.48
CA LYS A 29 -4.99 9.54 22.03
C LYS A 29 -4.21 10.65 21.31
N GLU A 30 -4.37 11.89 21.76
CA GLU A 30 -3.76 13.09 21.17
C GLU A 30 -2.25 13.09 21.41
N ALA A 31 -1.82 12.77 22.64
CA ALA A 31 -0.41 12.68 22.98
C ALA A 31 0.28 11.55 22.19
N TRP A 32 -0.40 10.41 21.99
CA TRP A 32 0.12 9.33 21.16
C TRP A 32 0.24 9.74 19.70
N ALA A 33 -0.80 10.37 19.14
CA ALA A 33 -0.79 10.82 17.75
C ALA A 33 0.33 11.84 17.48
N ALA A 34 0.57 12.78 18.41
CA ALA A 34 1.66 13.73 18.34
C ALA A 34 3.04 13.03 18.39
N LYS A 35 3.20 12.08 19.32
CA LYS A 35 4.44 11.30 19.45
C LYS A 35 4.72 10.46 18.19
N PHE A 36 3.70 9.81 17.65
CA PHE A 36 3.80 9.08 16.38
C PHE A 36 4.23 10.01 15.23
N LYS A 37 3.60 11.19 15.09
CA LYS A 37 3.95 12.13 14.02
C LYS A 37 5.39 12.63 14.15
N LYS A 38 5.87 12.88 15.38
CA LYS A 38 7.27 13.22 15.63
C LYS A 38 8.22 12.15 15.09
N TYR A 39 7.96 10.87 15.38
CA TYR A 39 8.80 9.78 14.87
C TYR A 39 8.67 9.59 13.35
N ALA A 40 7.47 9.76 12.79
CA ALA A 40 7.28 9.73 11.34
C ALA A 40 8.13 10.81 10.65
N ILE A 41 8.18 12.02 11.23
CA ILE A 41 9.01 13.12 10.72
C ILE A 41 10.50 12.79 10.81
N MET A 42 10.94 12.24 11.94
CA MET A 42 12.33 11.80 12.12
C MET A 42 12.72 10.70 11.12
N ALA A 43 11.77 9.87 10.70
CA ALA A 43 11.95 8.86 9.66
C ALA A 43 11.83 9.41 8.23
N GLY A 44 11.68 10.72 8.05
CA GLY A 44 11.55 11.38 6.74
C GLY A 44 10.14 11.35 6.14
N VAL A 45 9.14 10.84 6.86
CA VAL A 45 7.74 10.74 6.41
C VAL A 45 6.97 12.00 6.83
N ASN A 46 7.18 13.08 6.06
CA ASN A 46 6.76 14.42 6.43
C ASN A 46 5.38 14.84 5.89
N GLU A 47 4.71 14.02 5.08
CA GLU A 47 3.46 14.46 4.44
C GLU A 47 2.28 14.58 5.43
N ALA A 48 1.38 15.53 5.15
CA ALA A 48 0.25 15.85 6.04
C ALA A 48 -0.68 14.66 6.31
N LYS A 49 -0.87 13.76 5.33
CA LYS A 49 -1.77 12.59 5.44
C LYS A 49 -1.11 11.36 6.07
N LYS A 50 0.19 11.40 6.38
CA LYS A 50 0.92 10.28 6.99
C LYS A 50 0.87 10.40 8.50
N ASN A 51 -0.19 9.83 9.07
CA ASN A 51 -0.51 9.78 10.49
C ASN A 51 -0.96 8.37 10.90
N CYS A 52 -1.25 8.15 12.19
CA CYS A 52 -1.68 6.84 12.70
C CYS A 52 -2.86 6.24 11.92
N HIS A 53 -3.87 7.06 11.62
CA HIS A 53 -5.04 6.60 10.87
C HIS A 53 -4.67 6.24 9.42
N GLY A 54 -3.75 7.00 8.81
CA GLY A 54 -3.17 6.70 7.50
C GLY A 54 -2.45 5.36 7.44
N VAL A 55 -1.73 4.96 8.50
CA VAL A 55 -1.09 3.63 8.57
C VAL A 55 -2.15 2.53 8.53
N ARG A 56 -3.25 2.68 9.28
CA ARG A 56 -4.34 1.71 9.26
C ARG A 56 -5.00 1.62 7.88
N LYS A 57 -5.20 2.74 7.20
CA LYS A 57 -5.71 2.74 5.81
C LYS A 57 -4.77 2.02 4.86
N ALA A 58 -3.47 2.32 4.93
CA ALA A 58 -2.46 1.67 4.09
C ALA A 58 -2.44 0.15 4.28
N ARG A 59 -2.58 -0.33 5.54
CA ARG A 59 -2.66 -1.77 5.80
C ARG A 59 -3.96 -2.41 5.28
N ALA A 60 -5.06 -1.68 5.29
CA ALA A 60 -6.31 -2.16 4.67
C ALA A 60 -6.22 -2.24 3.14
N GLU A 61 -5.54 -1.27 2.51
CA GLU A 61 -5.25 -1.31 1.07
C GLU A 61 -4.38 -2.53 0.73
N ASP A 62 -3.28 -2.72 1.45
CA ASP A 62 -2.36 -3.88 1.31
C ASP A 62 -3.09 -5.22 1.45
N ALA A 63 -3.93 -5.35 2.49
CA ALA A 63 -4.80 -6.51 2.70
C ALA A 63 -5.76 -6.79 1.53
N ALA A 64 -6.37 -5.74 0.97
CA ALA A 64 -7.25 -5.87 -0.18
C ALA A 64 -6.48 -6.30 -1.44
N TYR A 65 -5.28 -5.76 -1.67
CA TYR A 65 -4.41 -6.20 -2.77
C TYR A 65 -3.91 -7.65 -2.61
N ALA A 66 -3.76 -8.11 -1.37
CA ALA A 66 -3.44 -9.51 -1.06
C ALA A 66 -4.62 -10.48 -1.31
N GLY A 67 -5.79 -9.98 -1.73
CA GLY A 67 -6.95 -10.80 -2.06
C GLY A 67 -7.73 -11.29 -0.84
N MET A 68 -7.65 -10.59 0.29
CA MET A 68 -8.47 -10.94 1.46
C MET A 68 -9.97 -10.79 1.15
N THR A 69 -10.77 -11.72 1.69
CA THR A 69 -12.23 -11.64 1.61
C THR A 69 -12.77 -10.56 2.55
N GLU A 70 -14.02 -10.13 2.32
CA GLU A 70 -14.68 -9.14 3.20
C GLU A 70 -14.68 -9.59 4.66
N SER A 71 -15.03 -10.86 4.93
CA SER A 71 -15.06 -11.41 6.30
C SER A 71 -13.67 -11.43 6.94
N GLN A 72 -12.62 -11.73 6.18
CA GLN A 72 -11.24 -11.69 6.68
C GLN A 72 -10.83 -10.26 7.04
N MET A 73 -11.15 -9.28 6.18
CA MET A 73 -10.87 -7.88 6.47
C MET A 73 -11.67 -7.38 7.68
N MET A 74 -12.96 -7.73 7.78
CA MET A 74 -13.78 -7.39 8.93
C MET A 74 -13.20 -7.92 10.24
N ALA A 75 -12.73 -9.17 10.26
CA ALA A 75 -12.08 -9.77 11.42
C ALA A 75 -10.75 -9.06 11.76
N CYS A 76 -9.89 -8.82 10.77
CA CYS A 76 -8.57 -8.23 11.01
C CYS A 76 -8.63 -6.75 11.45
N PHE A 77 -9.61 -5.99 10.95
CA PHE A 77 -9.74 -4.57 11.25
C PHE A 77 -10.84 -4.29 12.30
N GLY A 78 -11.59 -5.30 12.74
CA GLY A 78 -12.68 -5.10 13.70
C GLY A 78 -13.81 -4.24 13.13
N TRP A 79 -14.11 -4.38 11.84
CA TRP A 79 -15.26 -3.70 11.22
C TRP A 79 -16.51 -4.55 11.36
N THR A 80 -17.58 -3.93 11.81
CA THR A 80 -18.91 -4.56 11.89
C THR A 80 -19.74 -4.33 10.63
N ASP A 81 -19.52 -3.22 9.93
CA ASP A 81 -20.16 -2.91 8.65
C ASP A 81 -19.28 -3.42 7.48
N PRO A 82 -19.79 -4.30 6.59
CA PRO A 82 -19.04 -4.80 5.44
C PRO A 82 -18.69 -3.72 4.42
N LYS A 83 -19.37 -2.56 4.43
CA LYS A 83 -19.10 -1.46 3.47
C LYS A 83 -17.65 -1.01 3.47
N MET A 84 -16.98 -1.03 4.63
CA MET A 84 -15.58 -0.63 4.72
C MET A 84 -14.66 -1.65 4.05
N ALA A 85 -14.92 -2.96 4.22
CA ALA A 85 -14.16 -4.00 3.53
C ALA A 85 -14.41 -3.94 2.02
N ALA A 86 -15.67 -3.85 1.61
CA ALA A 86 -16.09 -3.73 0.21
C ALA A 86 -15.44 -2.52 -0.47
N HIS A 87 -15.33 -1.38 0.22
CA HIS A 87 -14.69 -0.17 -0.31
C HIS A 87 -13.23 -0.41 -0.74
N TYR A 88 -12.42 -1.01 0.14
CA TYR A 88 -11.01 -1.29 -0.14
C TYR A 88 -10.84 -2.39 -1.20
N ILE A 89 -11.62 -3.46 -1.12
CA ILE A 89 -11.61 -4.54 -2.13
C ILE A 89 -12.00 -4.01 -3.50
N ALA A 90 -13.04 -3.19 -3.60
CA ALA A 90 -13.46 -2.59 -4.86
C ALA A 90 -12.39 -1.63 -5.43
N GLN A 91 -11.65 -0.92 -4.58
CA GLN A 91 -10.53 -0.08 -5.03
C GLN A 91 -9.38 -0.93 -5.58
N ALA A 92 -8.96 -1.99 -4.87
CA ALA A 92 -7.91 -2.89 -5.31
C ALA A 92 -8.29 -3.61 -6.61
N ASN A 93 -9.51 -4.15 -6.69
CA ASN A 93 -10.02 -4.83 -7.88
C ASN A 93 -10.06 -3.91 -9.10
N ARG A 94 -10.48 -2.65 -8.95
CA ARG A 94 -10.46 -1.68 -10.05
C ARG A 94 -9.04 -1.47 -10.59
N ALA A 95 -8.04 -1.35 -9.72
CA ALA A 95 -6.65 -1.19 -10.12
C ALA A 95 -6.12 -2.43 -10.85
N LEU A 96 -6.32 -3.62 -10.27
CA LEU A 96 -5.88 -4.90 -10.85
C LEU A 96 -6.55 -5.19 -12.19
N LEU A 97 -7.87 -4.96 -12.29
CA LEU A 97 -8.62 -5.13 -13.54
C LEU A 97 -8.12 -4.18 -14.62
N GLY A 98 -7.88 -2.91 -14.29
CA GLY A 98 -7.32 -1.93 -15.22
C GLY A 98 -5.95 -2.36 -15.76
N GLN A 99 -5.05 -2.81 -14.89
CA GLN A 99 -3.75 -3.35 -15.29
C GLN A 99 -3.89 -4.57 -16.19
N SER A 100 -4.74 -5.53 -15.81
CA SER A 100 -4.96 -6.75 -16.59
C SER A 100 -5.58 -6.47 -17.96
N GLY A 101 -6.48 -5.49 -18.07
CA GLY A 101 -7.11 -5.09 -19.33
C GLY A 101 -6.10 -4.47 -20.28
N MET A 102 -5.27 -3.55 -19.78
CA MET A 102 -4.20 -2.94 -20.58
C MET A 102 -3.17 -3.97 -21.05
N ALA A 103 -2.82 -4.94 -20.20
CA ALA A 103 -1.91 -6.03 -20.59
C ALA A 103 -2.47 -6.86 -21.76
N LYS A 104 -3.78 -7.17 -21.75
CA LYS A 104 -4.45 -7.87 -22.85
C LYS A 104 -4.45 -7.06 -24.15
N MET A 105 -4.69 -5.76 -24.08
CA MET A 105 -4.62 -4.87 -25.25
C MET A 105 -3.21 -4.84 -25.84
N PHE A 106 -2.19 -4.70 -24.99
CA PHE A 106 -0.80 -4.71 -25.43
C PHE A 106 -0.39 -6.03 -26.09
N GLU A 107 -0.83 -7.18 -25.55
CA GLU A 107 -0.58 -8.49 -26.16
C GLU A 107 -1.25 -8.61 -27.54
N ARG A 108 -2.51 -8.18 -27.64
CA ARG A 108 -3.25 -8.15 -28.91
C ARG A 108 -2.50 -7.31 -29.94
N ASP A 109 -2.14 -6.08 -29.61
CA ASP A 109 -1.46 -5.18 -30.54
C ASP A 109 -0.08 -5.73 -30.94
N ARG A 110 0.63 -6.41 -30.04
CA ARG A 110 1.88 -7.12 -30.35
C ARG A 110 1.66 -8.27 -31.34
N SER A 111 0.58 -9.03 -31.20
CA SER A 111 0.23 -10.14 -32.09
C SER A 111 -0.19 -9.66 -33.49
N THR A 112 -1.02 -8.63 -33.60
CA THR A 112 -1.43 -8.03 -34.87
C THR A 112 -0.22 -7.46 -35.63
N ASN A 113 0.74 -6.89 -34.90
CA ASN A 113 1.96 -6.34 -35.48
C ASN A 113 3.05 -7.40 -35.79
N LYS A 114 2.84 -8.70 -35.51
CA LYS A 114 3.78 -9.75 -35.96
C LYS A 114 3.75 -9.96 -37.47
N GLY A 115 2.64 -9.66 -38.14
CA GLY A 115 2.49 -9.80 -39.60
C GLY A 115 3.02 -8.63 -40.44
N ASN A 116 3.42 -7.52 -39.81
CA ASN A 116 3.85 -6.30 -40.51
C ASN A 116 5.14 -5.69 -39.92
N ARG A 117 5.93 -6.48 -39.18
CA ARG A 117 7.23 -6.02 -38.67
C ARG A 117 8.25 -6.11 -39.80
N PRO A 118 8.84 -4.97 -40.23
CA PRO A 118 9.97 -5.02 -41.13
C PRO A 118 11.10 -5.84 -40.50
N ALA A 119 11.88 -6.50 -41.34
CA ALA A 119 12.98 -7.35 -40.92
C ALA A 119 13.97 -6.56 -40.03
N LEU A 120 14.71 -7.23 -39.15
CA LEU A 120 15.57 -6.57 -38.15
C LEU A 120 16.58 -5.58 -38.79
N ASN A 121 17.00 -5.86 -40.02
CA ASN A 121 17.86 -5.01 -40.85
C ASN A 121 17.20 -3.70 -41.33
N GLU A 122 15.87 -3.60 -41.34
CA GLU A 122 15.11 -2.42 -41.79
C GLU A 122 14.64 -1.52 -40.64
N ARG A 123 14.70 -2.01 -39.39
CA ARG A 123 14.23 -1.26 -38.21
C ARG A 123 15.11 -0.06 -37.86
N VAL A 124 16.40 -0.11 -38.23
CA VAL A 124 17.36 0.98 -37.98
C VAL A 124 17.11 2.17 -38.93
N THR A 125 16.56 1.92 -40.11
CA THR A 125 16.40 2.92 -41.18
C THR A 125 15.20 3.84 -40.96
N VAL A 126 14.12 3.35 -40.35
CA VAL A 126 12.87 4.12 -40.18
C VAL A 126 13.00 5.23 -39.13
N LEU A 127 13.78 5.00 -38.08
CA LEU A 127 13.98 6.02 -37.03
C LEU A 127 14.99 7.10 -37.42
N SER A 128 15.96 6.81 -38.31
CA SER A 128 16.94 7.82 -38.74
C SER A 128 16.41 8.80 -39.77
N ASN A 129 15.40 8.41 -40.57
CA ASN A 129 14.91 9.24 -41.68
C ASN A 129 13.83 10.25 -41.26
N LYS A 130 13.15 10.02 -40.12
CA LYS A 130 12.15 10.95 -39.59
C LYS A 130 12.76 12.26 -39.04
N TRP A 131 14.06 12.25 -38.72
CA TRP A 131 14.80 13.40 -38.19
C TRP A 131 15.74 14.07 -39.19
N LYS A 132 15.81 13.56 -40.43
CA LYS A 132 16.65 14.14 -41.49
C LYS A 132 15.89 15.07 -42.45
N ASN A 133 14.56 15.08 -42.36
CA ASN A 133 13.66 15.91 -43.19
C ASN A 133 12.76 16.83 -42.36
N ALA A 134 13.16 17.15 -41.12
CA ALA A 134 12.49 18.10 -40.24
C ALA A 134 13.40 19.32 -40.01
#